data_AF-A0A5S4YCQ6-F1
#
_entry.id   AF-A0A5S4YCQ6-F1
#
_cell.length_a   1.000
_cell.length_b   1.000
_cell.length_c   1.000
_cell.angle_alpha   90.00
_cell.angle_beta   90.00
_cell.angle_gamma   90.00
#
_symmetry.space_group_name_H-M   'P 1'
#
loop_
_entity.id
_entity.type
_entity.pdbx_description
1 polymer ?
#
loop_
_entity_poly.entity_id
_entity_poly.type
_entity_poly.pdbx_seq_one_letter_code
_entity_poly.pdbx_strand_id
1 'polypeptide(L)'
;MDSRHSAVALILAILSSAALADQFVGQASVIDGDTLEMHGVRIRLWGIDAPESSQLCRGKDSLQYRCGAQAANELDAFIARRPVNCVPVSLDPYGRTVATCSVAGRDLSEWLVHSGLALDWQQYSKGRYHEAQREAERAGQGLWKGSYVEPWLYRACIRASGKPSACSDDANAHP
;
A
#
# COMPACT_ATOMS: atom_id res chain seq x y z
N MET A 1 -46.23 -37.75 -45.93
CA MET A 1 -46.34 -36.56 -45.07
C MET A 1 -45.17 -36.61 -44.10
N ASP A 2 -44.02 -36.08 -44.52
CA ASP A 2 -42.78 -36.02 -43.74
C ASP A 2 -42.61 -34.60 -43.19
N SER A 3 -42.73 -34.43 -41.87
CA SER A 3 -42.48 -33.15 -41.20
C SER A 3 -41.07 -33.13 -40.63
N ARG A 4 -40.14 -32.53 -41.38
CA ARG A 4 -38.79 -32.19 -40.91
C ARG A 4 -38.84 -30.93 -40.06
N HIS A 5 -38.68 -31.06 -38.75
CA HIS A 5 -38.48 -29.93 -37.84
C HIS A 5 -37.03 -29.48 -37.93
N SER A 6 -36.77 -28.31 -38.52
CA SER A 6 -35.45 -27.68 -38.50
C SER A 6 -35.26 -26.99 -37.15
N ALA A 7 -34.37 -27.52 -36.32
CA ALA A 7 -33.92 -26.85 -35.11
C ALA A 7 -32.93 -25.73 -35.50
N VAL A 8 -33.34 -24.47 -35.33
CA VAL A 8 -32.45 -23.32 -35.44
C VAL A 8 -31.82 -23.11 -34.07
N ALA A 9 -30.57 -23.54 -33.89
CA ALA A 9 -29.79 -23.25 -32.70
C ALA A 9 -29.27 -21.80 -32.78
N LEU A 10 -29.84 -20.91 -31.98
CA LEU A 10 -29.37 -19.54 -31.83
C LEU A 10 -28.11 -19.55 -30.95
N ILE A 11 -26.93 -19.50 -31.57
CA ILE A 11 -25.65 -19.38 -30.87
C ILE A 11 -25.53 -17.93 -30.38
N LEU A 12 -25.80 -17.69 -29.11
CA LEU A 12 -25.56 -16.42 -28.44
C LEU A 12 -24.06 -16.31 -28.15
N ALA A 13 -23.32 -15.61 -29.01
CA ALA A 13 -21.91 -15.32 -28.79
C ALA A 13 -21.77 -14.35 -27.61
N ILE A 14 -21.35 -14.88 -26.45
CA ILE A 14 -21.01 -14.10 -25.27
C ILE A 14 -19.69 -13.38 -25.59
N LEU A 15 -19.78 -12.12 -26.00
CA LEU A 15 -18.64 -11.20 -26.05
C LEU A 15 -18.23 -10.89 -24.61
N SER A 16 -17.41 -11.78 -24.03
CA SER A 16 -16.71 -11.50 -22.78
C SER A 16 -15.76 -10.33 -23.04
N SER A 17 -16.20 -9.12 -22.71
CA SER A 17 -15.31 -7.97 -22.61
C SER A 17 -14.36 -8.26 -21.46
N ALA A 18 -13.16 -8.75 -21.78
CA ALA A 18 -12.05 -8.65 -20.85
C ALA A 18 -11.79 -7.16 -20.69
N ALA A 19 -12.42 -6.54 -19.69
CA ALA A 19 -11.99 -5.26 -19.20
C ALA A 19 -10.54 -5.47 -18.73
N LEU A 20 -9.58 -5.10 -19.57
CA LEU A 20 -8.21 -4.90 -19.12
C LEU A 20 -8.35 -3.91 -17.96
N ALA A 21 -8.01 -4.35 -16.75
CA ALA A 21 -7.93 -3.44 -15.62
C ALA A 21 -6.95 -2.34 -16.03
N ASP A 22 -7.46 -1.16 -16.36
CA ASP A 22 -6.66 -0.10 -16.97
C ASP A 22 -5.49 0.22 -16.05
N GLN A 23 -4.30 -0.12 -16.54
CA GLN A 23 -3.04 0.23 -15.93
C GLN A 23 -2.95 1.76 -15.91
N PHE A 24 -2.65 2.32 -14.74
CA PHE A 24 -2.50 3.76 -14.60
C PHE A 24 -1.04 4.13 -14.77
N VAL A 25 -0.74 4.99 -15.74
CA VAL A 25 0.60 5.55 -15.93
C VAL A 25 0.51 7.07 -15.94
N GLY A 26 1.30 7.72 -15.11
CA GLY A 26 1.27 9.17 -14.99
C GLY A 26 2.08 9.70 -13.82
N GLN A 27 2.06 11.02 -13.66
CA GLN A 27 2.61 11.62 -12.46
C GLN A 27 1.64 11.39 -11.30
N ALA A 28 2.15 10.91 -10.18
CA ALA A 28 1.38 10.70 -8.96
C ALA A 28 1.74 11.74 -7.90
N SER A 29 0.74 12.15 -7.11
CA SER A 29 0.92 12.91 -5.87
C SER A 29 0.94 11.93 -4.69
N VAL A 30 1.86 12.10 -3.74
CA VAL A 30 1.86 11.30 -2.50
C VAL A 30 0.89 11.93 -1.50
N ILE A 31 -0.09 11.15 -1.02
CA ILE A 31 -1.07 11.58 -0.03
C ILE A 31 -0.58 11.25 1.39
N ASP A 32 -0.08 10.02 1.57
CA ASP A 32 0.52 9.52 2.81
C ASP A 32 1.50 8.37 2.48
N GLY A 33 1.98 7.65 3.50
CA GLY A 33 3.05 6.66 3.36
C GLY A 33 2.73 5.43 2.50
N ASP A 34 1.47 5.18 2.15
CA ASP A 34 1.06 4.09 1.26
C ASP A 34 -0.07 4.47 0.28
N THR A 35 -0.45 5.74 0.21
CA THR A 35 -1.51 6.23 -0.69
C THR A 35 -0.98 7.25 -1.69
N LEU A 36 -1.21 6.98 -2.97
CA LEU A 36 -0.98 7.88 -4.10
C LEU A 36 -2.31 8.44 -4.62
N GLU A 37 -2.23 9.59 -5.28
CA GLU A 37 -3.29 10.12 -6.13
C GLU A 37 -2.75 10.29 -7.55
N MET A 38 -3.53 9.86 -8.54
CA MET A 38 -3.21 10.04 -9.94
C MET A 38 -4.50 10.17 -10.75
N HIS A 39 -4.62 11.26 -11.52
CA HIS A 39 -5.77 11.54 -12.38
C HIS A 39 -7.14 11.50 -11.67
N GLY A 40 -7.19 11.95 -10.41
CA GLY A 40 -8.38 11.94 -9.56
C GLY A 40 -8.65 10.61 -8.86
N VAL A 41 -7.80 9.59 -9.05
CA VAL A 41 -7.96 8.26 -8.44
C VAL A 41 -7.01 8.11 -7.26
N ARG A 42 -7.56 7.72 -6.09
CA ARG A 42 -6.76 7.31 -4.93
C ARG A 42 -6.34 5.85 -5.05
N ILE A 43 -5.04 5.62 -4.97
CA ILE A 43 -4.39 4.33 -5.15
C ILE A 43 -3.66 3.98 -3.86
N ARG A 44 -4.07 2.91 -3.18
CA ARG A 44 -3.34 2.34 -2.05
C ARG A 44 -2.33 1.32 -2.57
N LEU A 45 -1.09 1.43 -2.10
CA LEU A 45 -0.04 0.48 -2.41
C LEU A 45 -0.38 -0.89 -1.85
N TRP A 46 -0.31 -1.89 -2.72
CA TRP A 46 -0.67 -3.26 -2.38
C TRP A 46 0.41 -3.90 -1.48
N GLY A 47 -0.06 -4.70 -0.51
CA GLY A 47 0.76 -5.63 0.26
C GLY A 47 1.59 -5.02 1.38
N ILE A 48 1.49 -3.72 1.63
CA ILE A 48 2.24 -3.06 2.71
C ILE A 48 1.32 -2.27 3.63
N ASP A 49 1.88 -1.86 4.76
CA ASP A 49 1.26 -0.93 5.68
C ASP A 49 2.27 0.11 6.16
N ALA A 50 2.04 1.37 5.81
CA ALA A 50 2.88 2.48 6.24
C ALA A 50 2.32 3.15 7.51
N PRO A 51 3.17 3.79 8.34
CA PRO A 51 2.69 4.57 9.47
C PRO A 51 1.71 5.65 9.03
N GLU A 52 0.63 5.81 9.79
CA GLU A 52 -0.39 6.80 9.49
C GLU A 52 0.16 8.23 9.58
N SER A 53 -0.38 9.17 8.81
CA SER A 53 0.10 10.57 8.77
C SER A 53 0.21 11.27 10.15
N SER A 54 -0.60 10.84 11.11
CA SER A 54 -0.62 11.35 12.48
C SER A 54 0.21 10.54 13.48
N GLN A 55 0.72 9.39 13.06
CA GLN A 55 1.46 8.47 13.90
C GLN A 55 2.86 8.99 14.23
N LEU A 56 3.26 8.79 15.47
CA LEU A 56 4.60 9.07 15.98
C LEU A 56 5.36 7.75 16.20
N CYS A 57 6.67 7.81 16.05
CA CYS A 57 7.59 6.71 16.34
C CYS A 57 8.80 7.25 17.09
N ARG A 58 9.65 6.39 17.66
CA ARG A 58 10.84 6.80 18.41
C ARG A 58 12.12 6.47 17.66
N GLY A 59 13.05 7.42 17.65
CA GLY A 59 14.38 7.22 17.09
C GLY A 59 15.31 6.42 18.02
N LYS A 60 16.57 6.26 17.60
CA LYS A 60 17.65 5.68 18.42
C LYS A 60 17.86 6.43 19.73
N ASP A 61 17.59 7.74 19.72
CA ASP A 61 17.62 8.66 20.86
C ASP A 61 16.35 8.59 21.73
N SER A 62 15.41 7.69 21.41
CA SER A 62 14.09 7.57 22.03
C SER A 62 13.18 8.80 21.89
N LEU A 63 13.57 9.78 21.08
CA LEU A 63 12.77 10.97 20.81
C LEU A 63 11.69 10.66 19.78
N GLN A 64 10.51 11.25 19.98
CA GLN A 64 9.40 11.10 19.06
C GLN A 64 9.66 11.86 17.76
N TYR A 65 9.32 11.25 16.63
CA TYR A 65 9.30 11.87 15.32
C TYR A 65 8.04 11.46 14.54
N ARG A 66 7.65 12.27 13.55
CA ARG A 66 6.46 12.06 12.73
C ARG A 66 6.72 11.03 11.63
N CYS A 67 6.81 9.75 12.00
CA CYS A 67 7.17 8.67 11.08
C CYS A 67 6.25 8.54 9.86
N GLY A 68 4.93 8.76 9.99
CA GLY A 68 4.04 8.72 8.83
C GLY A 68 4.30 9.85 7.84
N ALA A 69 4.57 11.06 8.33
CA ALA A 69 4.96 12.18 7.47
C ALA A 69 6.35 11.95 6.84
N GLN A 70 7.28 11.35 7.59
CA GLN A 70 8.59 10.98 7.04
C GLN A 70 8.44 9.98 5.89
N ALA A 71 7.64 8.92 6.06
CA ALA A 71 7.39 7.93 5.01
C ALA A 71 6.82 8.57 3.73
N ALA A 72 5.82 9.44 3.85
CA ALA A 72 5.24 10.16 2.72
C ALA A 72 6.27 11.06 2.00
N ASN A 73 7.06 11.83 2.75
CA ASN A 73 8.06 12.74 2.19
C ASN A 73 9.19 11.98 1.47
N GLU A 74 9.66 10.87 2.04
CA GLU A 74 10.68 10.03 1.43
C GLU A 74 10.14 9.35 0.17
N LEU A 75 8.87 8.91 0.17
CA LEU A 75 8.22 8.36 -1.02
C LEU A 75 8.11 9.40 -2.14
N ASP A 76 7.72 10.63 -1.82
CA ASP A 76 7.64 11.73 -2.80
C ASP A 76 9.03 12.04 -3.39
N ALA A 77 10.03 12.17 -2.53
CA ALA A 77 11.41 12.37 -2.93
C ALA A 77 11.94 11.21 -3.78
N PHE A 78 11.57 9.97 -3.45
CA PHE A 78 11.95 8.80 -4.22
C PHE A 78 11.26 8.78 -5.58
N ILE A 79 9.97 9.09 -5.69
CA ILE A 79 9.27 9.18 -6.98
C ILE A 79 9.88 10.31 -7.83
N ALA A 80 10.22 11.44 -7.22
CA ALA A 80 10.89 12.58 -7.85
C ALA A 80 10.18 13.10 -9.11
N ARG A 81 8.84 13.18 -9.05
CA ARG A 81 7.95 13.57 -10.18
C ARG A 81 8.07 12.69 -11.43
N ARG A 82 8.70 11.52 -11.35
CA ARG A 82 8.78 10.58 -12.48
C ARG A 82 7.43 9.88 -12.67
N PRO A 83 7.11 9.43 -13.90
CA PRO A 83 5.91 8.65 -14.14
C PRO A 83 5.89 7.38 -13.28
N VAL A 84 4.82 7.21 -12.52
CA VAL A 84 4.50 6.01 -11.77
C VAL A 84 3.58 5.15 -12.63
N ASN A 85 3.84 3.86 -12.63
CA ASN A 85 3.04 2.84 -13.27
C ASN A 85 2.37 1.96 -12.22
N CYS A 86 1.04 1.96 -12.15
CA CYS A 86 0.24 1.20 -11.21
C CYS A 86 -0.65 0.18 -11.93
N VAL A 87 -0.55 -1.08 -11.50
CA VAL A 87 -1.38 -2.19 -11.98
C VAL A 87 -2.41 -2.54 -10.90
N PRO A 88 -3.72 -2.33 -11.15
CA PRO A 88 -4.76 -2.62 -10.16
C PRO A 88 -4.81 -4.10 -9.80
N VAL A 89 -4.99 -4.39 -8.51
CA VAL A 89 -5.15 -5.76 -7.97
C VAL A 89 -6.57 -5.98 -7.44
N SER A 90 -7.10 -4.99 -6.72
CA SER A 90 -8.46 -5.05 -6.14
C SER A 90 -8.99 -3.66 -5.83
N LEU A 91 -10.23 -3.60 -5.33
CA LEU A 91 -10.77 -2.42 -4.64
C LEU A 91 -10.83 -2.73 -3.15
N ASP A 92 -10.52 -1.75 -2.31
CA ASP A 92 -10.74 -1.87 -0.87
C ASP A 92 -12.21 -1.55 -0.50
N PRO A 93 -12.65 -1.85 0.74
CA PRO A 93 -14.03 -1.59 1.17
C PRO A 93 -14.46 -0.12 1.13
N TYR A 94 -13.51 0.82 1.02
CA TYR A 94 -13.75 2.25 0.91
C TYR A 94 -13.79 2.73 -0.55
N GLY A 95 -13.67 1.81 -1.52
CA GLY A 95 -13.67 2.11 -2.94
C GLY A 95 -12.34 2.62 -3.49
N ARG A 96 -11.24 2.54 -2.73
CA ARG A 96 -9.91 2.88 -3.24
C ARG A 96 -9.37 1.76 -4.11
N THR A 97 -8.69 2.12 -5.19
CA THR A 97 -7.91 1.16 -5.96
C THR A 97 -6.74 0.67 -5.12
N VAL A 98 -6.59 -0.64 -4.99
CA VAL A 98 -5.39 -1.26 -4.43
C VAL A 98 -4.55 -1.77 -5.60
N ALA A 99 -3.30 -1.33 -5.71
CA ALA A 99 -2.46 -1.60 -6.87
C ALA A 99 -1.00 -1.88 -6.50
N THR A 100 -0.32 -2.65 -7.33
CA THR A 100 1.15 -2.68 -7.33
C THR A 100 1.64 -1.51 -8.17
N CYS A 101 2.51 -0.67 -7.63
CA CYS A 101 3.01 0.52 -8.31
C CYS A 101 4.53 0.48 -8.43
N SER A 102 5.04 1.05 -9.52
CA SER A 102 6.47 1.11 -9.79
C SER A 102 6.88 2.45 -10.39
N VAL A 103 8.11 2.89 -10.11
CA VAL A 103 8.74 4.06 -10.72
C VAL A 103 10.10 3.67 -11.27
N ALA A 104 10.38 4.02 -12.53
CA ALA A 104 11.63 3.66 -13.21
C ALA A 104 12.01 2.16 -13.06
N GLY A 105 11.02 1.27 -13.11
CA GLY A 105 11.20 -0.19 -13.00
C GLY A 105 11.35 -0.72 -11.56
N ARG A 106 11.26 0.12 -10.53
CA ARG A 106 11.36 -0.30 -9.12
C ARG A 106 9.99 -0.35 -8.47
N ASP A 107 9.69 -1.44 -7.76
CA ASP A 107 8.47 -1.60 -6.96
C ASP A 107 8.49 -0.62 -5.76
N LEU A 108 7.45 0.21 -5.64
CA LEU A 108 7.35 1.22 -4.59
C LEU A 108 7.13 0.60 -3.21
N SER A 109 6.32 -0.46 -3.12
CA SER A 109 6.04 -1.17 -1.88
C SER A 109 7.31 -1.85 -1.36
N GLU A 110 8.06 -2.52 -2.24
CA GLU A 110 9.33 -3.14 -1.90
C GLU A 110 10.35 -2.10 -1.40
N TRP A 111 10.46 -0.97 -2.11
CA TRP A 111 11.38 0.10 -1.71
C TRP A 111 11.02 0.71 -0.35
N LEU A 112 9.74 0.94 -0.08
CA LEU A 112 9.27 1.44 1.22
C LEU A 112 9.63 0.47 2.35
N VAL A 113 9.36 -0.82 2.15
CA VAL A 113 9.65 -1.86 3.15
C VAL A 113 11.16 -1.99 3.37
N HIS A 114 11.96 -2.05 2.30
CA HIS A 114 13.41 -2.13 2.39
C HIS A 114 14.03 -0.90 3.09
N SER A 115 13.43 0.27 2.91
CA SER A 115 13.87 1.52 3.57
C SER A 115 13.36 1.63 5.03
N GLY A 116 12.60 0.64 5.51
CA GLY A 116 11.98 0.66 6.83
C GLY A 116 10.89 1.72 6.98
N LEU A 117 10.25 2.15 5.90
CA LEU A 117 9.20 3.18 5.91
C LEU A 117 7.79 2.60 5.89
N ALA A 118 7.65 1.30 5.65
CA ALA A 118 6.42 0.53 5.74
C ALA A 118 6.74 -0.89 6.20
N LEU A 119 5.71 -1.62 6.64
CA LEU A 119 5.80 -3.02 7.00
C LEU A 119 5.17 -3.91 5.92
N ASP A 120 5.72 -5.10 5.73
CA ASP A 120 5.11 -6.15 4.92
C ASP A 120 3.81 -6.61 5.57
N TRP A 121 2.69 -6.45 4.88
CA TRP A 121 1.40 -6.89 5.39
C TRP A 121 1.09 -8.30 4.90
N GLN A 122 1.64 -9.29 5.58
CA GLN A 122 1.59 -10.71 5.19
C GLN A 122 0.20 -11.22 4.81
N GLN A 123 -0.85 -10.74 5.47
CA GLN A 123 -2.25 -11.09 5.16
C GLN A 123 -2.62 -10.80 3.69
N TYR A 124 -2.07 -9.74 3.10
CA TYR A 124 -2.33 -9.32 1.73
C TYR A 124 -1.19 -9.67 0.79
N SER A 125 0.07 -9.45 1.21
CA SER A 125 1.24 -9.65 0.36
C SER A 125 1.61 -11.12 0.16
N LYS A 126 1.15 -12.01 1.04
CA LYS A 126 1.58 -13.41 1.15
C LYS A 126 3.11 -13.54 1.31
N GLY A 127 3.73 -12.56 1.97
CA GLY A 127 5.17 -12.55 2.25
C GLY A 127 6.04 -12.00 1.11
N ARG A 128 5.45 -11.37 0.08
CA ARG A 128 6.20 -10.83 -1.06
C ARG A 128 7.33 -9.88 -0.65
N TYR A 129 7.17 -9.12 0.44
CA TYR A 129 8.15 -8.13 0.89
C TYR A 129 8.91 -8.56 2.17
N HIS A 130 8.81 -9.83 2.57
CA HIS A 130 9.43 -10.33 3.80
C HIS A 130 10.96 -10.22 3.80
N GLU A 131 11.63 -10.48 2.67
CA GLU A 131 13.09 -10.35 2.60
C GLU A 131 13.54 -8.90 2.75
N ALA A 132 12.90 -7.98 2.04
CA ALA A 132 13.12 -6.54 2.18
C ALA A 132 12.94 -6.07 3.63
N GLN A 133 11.90 -6.57 4.31
CA GLN A 133 11.65 -6.21 5.72
C GLN A 133 12.78 -6.70 6.63
N ARG A 134 13.21 -7.95 6.46
CA ARG A 134 14.32 -8.50 7.25
C ARG A 134 15.63 -7.76 7.03
N GLU A 135 15.87 -7.28 5.82
CA GLU A 135 17.04 -6.45 5.54
C GLU A 135 16.96 -5.10 6.24
N ALA A 136 15.79 -4.45 6.19
CA ALA A 136 15.55 -3.19 6.90
C ALA A 136 15.72 -3.33 8.42
N GLU A 137 15.21 -4.42 9.00
CA GLU A 137 15.35 -4.77 10.41
C GLU A 137 16.82 -4.96 10.80
N ARG A 138 17.56 -5.82 10.08
CA ARG A 138 18.99 -6.06 10.35
C ARG A 138 19.83 -4.80 10.22
N ALA A 139 19.47 -3.91 9.29
CA ALA A 139 20.16 -2.65 9.08
C ALA A 139 19.72 -1.54 10.05
N GLY A 140 18.67 -1.75 10.84
CA GLY A 140 18.11 -0.76 11.76
C GLY A 140 17.67 0.53 11.05
N GLN A 141 17.03 0.37 9.88
CA GLN A 141 16.59 1.49 9.03
C GLN A 141 15.15 1.93 9.34
N GLY A 142 14.84 3.20 9.07
CA GLY A 142 13.47 3.71 9.16
C GLY A 142 12.85 3.50 10.54
N LEU A 143 11.76 2.74 10.60
CA LEU A 143 11.06 2.33 11.82
C LEU A 143 11.94 1.48 12.75
N TRP A 144 12.78 0.61 12.19
CA TRP A 144 13.65 -0.33 12.92
C TRP A 144 14.83 0.32 13.65
N LYS A 145 14.94 1.65 13.60
CA LYS A 145 16.00 2.40 14.31
C LYS A 145 15.69 2.58 15.80
N GLY A 146 14.44 2.40 16.20
CA GLY A 146 13.97 2.52 17.58
C GLY A 146 12.59 1.89 17.66
N SER A 147 11.74 2.41 18.55
CA SER A 147 10.45 1.77 18.79
C SER A 147 9.29 2.37 17.97
N TYR A 148 8.35 1.53 17.59
CA TYR A 148 7.14 1.95 16.88
C TYR A 148 5.96 1.02 17.20
N VAL A 149 4.73 1.54 17.08
CA VAL A 149 3.51 0.71 17.06
C VAL A 149 3.23 0.32 15.62
N GLU A 150 2.91 -0.94 15.35
CA GLU A 150 2.55 -1.38 14.00
C GLU A 150 1.37 -0.55 13.46
N PRO A 151 1.38 -0.07 12.20
CA PRO A 151 0.38 0.90 11.73
C PRO A 151 -1.07 0.38 11.79
N TRP A 152 -1.28 -0.93 11.60
CA TRP A 152 -2.60 -1.54 11.78
C TRP A 152 -3.11 -1.50 13.23
N LEU A 153 -2.23 -1.64 14.23
CA LEU A 153 -2.58 -1.49 15.64
C LEU A 153 -2.86 -0.03 15.98
N TYR A 154 -2.03 0.89 15.47
CA TYR A 154 -2.27 2.33 15.60
C TYR A 154 -3.66 2.72 15.06
N ARG A 155 -4.01 2.28 13.84
CA ARG A 155 -5.35 2.50 13.27
C ARG A 155 -6.46 1.91 14.13
N ALA A 156 -6.27 0.71 14.68
CA ALA A 156 -7.26 0.10 15.57
C ALA A 156 -7.50 0.96 16.82
N CYS A 157 -6.43 1.47 17.45
CA CYS A 157 -6.51 2.38 18.58
C CYS A 157 -7.22 3.70 18.24
N ILE A 158 -6.89 4.32 17.10
CA ILE A 158 -7.58 5.54 16.64
C ILE A 158 -9.07 5.30 16.40
N ARG A 159 -9.45 4.18 15.79
CA ARG A 159 -10.87 3.81 15.60
C ARG A 159 -11.60 3.60 16.93
N ALA A 160 -10.87 3.20 17.98
CA ALA A 160 -11.38 3.13 19.35
C ALA A 160 -11.38 4.49 20.08
N SER A 161 -11.31 5.61 19.34
CA SER A 161 -11.26 6.99 19.87
C SER A 161 -10.01 7.31 20.71
N GLY A 162 -8.93 6.56 20.51
CA GLY A 162 -7.62 6.89 21.07
C GLY A 162 -7.05 8.19 20.49
N LYS A 163 -6.11 8.80 21.21
CA LYS A 163 -5.39 10.00 20.75
C LYS A 163 -4.10 9.60 20.02
N PRO A 164 -3.66 10.32 18.97
CA PRO A 164 -2.45 9.99 18.23
C PRO A 164 -1.21 9.72 19.09
N SER A 165 -0.95 10.54 20.11
CA SER A 165 0.19 10.34 21.01
C SER A 165 0.07 9.03 21.80
N ALA A 166 -1.10 8.76 22.40
CA ALA A 166 -1.34 7.55 23.18
C ALA A 166 -1.29 6.29 22.31
N CYS A 167 -1.87 6.33 21.10
CA CYS A 167 -1.82 5.22 20.15
C CYS A 167 -0.42 4.97 19.57
N SER A 168 0.50 5.93 19.71
CA SER A 168 1.91 5.81 19.29
C SER A 168 2.85 5.34 20.40
N ASP A 169 2.39 5.38 21.67
CA ASP A 169 3.17 5.06 22.87
C ASP A 169 2.73 3.74 23.53
N ASP A 170 1.97 2.89 22.82
CA ASP A 170 1.39 1.66 23.37
C ASP A 170 2.46 0.64 23.84
N ALA A 171 2.11 -0.17 24.84
CA ALA A 171 2.95 -1.21 25.45
C ALA A 171 3.32 -2.35 24.49
N ASN A 172 2.66 -2.41 23.32
CA ASN A 172 2.95 -3.33 22.22
C ASN A 172 3.87 -2.72 21.15
N ALA A 173 4.48 -1.56 21.41
CA ALA A 173 5.47 -1.01 20.50
C ALA A 173 6.59 -2.02 20.29
N HIS A 174 6.87 -2.34 19.03
CA HIS A 174 8.06 -3.09 18.66
C HIS A 174 9.27 -2.29 19.15
N PRO A 175 10.23 -2.92 19.85
CA PRO A 175 11.46 -2.26 20.27
C PRO A 175 12.36 -1.89 19.08
#